data_AF-M5NYV8-F1
#
_entry.id   AF-M5NYV8-F1
#
_cell.length_a   1.000
_cell.length_b   1.000
_cell.length_c   1.000
_cell.angle_alpha   90.00
_cell.angle_beta   90.00
_cell.angle_gamma   90.00
#
_symmetry.space_group_name_H-M   'P 1'
#
loop_
_entity.id
_entity.type
_entity.pdbx_description
1 polymer ?
#
loop_
_entity_poly.entity_id
_entity_poly.type
_entity_poly.pdbx_seq_one_letter_code
_entity_poly.pdbx_strand_id
1 'polypeptide(L)'
;MFRAWGGISGGQFTLLAMIETALTYKVADWTARTPARRFGLGEKKGRIKVGFDADFAIVNLNDSYTVTKDTMFARHNGFGFRLRRS
;
A
#
# COMPACT_ATOMS: atom_id res chain seq x y z
N MET A 1 -1.99 -13.57 -31.37
CA MET A 1 -0.73 -12.83 -31.19
C MET A 1 -0.77 -12.16 -29.82
N PHE A 2 -0.05 -12.70 -28.83
CA PHE A 2 0.08 -12.16 -27.47
C PHE A 2 1.55 -11.78 -27.23
N ARG A 3 1.91 -10.52 -27.51
CA ARG A 3 3.29 -10.00 -27.36
C ARG A 3 3.42 -8.90 -26.29
N ALA A 4 2.43 -8.80 -25.39
CA ALA A 4 2.52 -7.84 -24.29
C ALA A 4 3.36 -8.41 -23.15
N TRP A 5 4.22 -7.57 -22.55
CA TRP A 5 4.89 -7.90 -21.29
C TRP A 5 3.92 -7.63 -20.14
N GLY A 6 3.61 -8.67 -19.35
CA GLY A 6 2.69 -8.57 -18.23
C GLY A 6 3.34 -7.89 -17.03
N GLY A 7 2.66 -6.90 -16.45
CA GLY A 7 3.10 -6.22 -15.23
C GLY A 7 2.13 -5.13 -14.81
N ILE A 8 1.88 -4.99 -13.50
CA ILE A 8 1.05 -3.93 -12.93
C ILE A 8 1.94 -3.01 -12.09
N SER A 9 1.98 -1.73 -12.44
CA SER A 9 2.68 -0.70 -11.66
C SER A 9 1.81 -0.23 -10.50
N GLY A 10 1.68 -1.08 -9.48
CA GLY A 10 0.74 -0.89 -8.36
C GLY A 10 1.35 -0.54 -7.01
N GLY A 11 2.69 -0.57 -6.87
CA GLY A 11 3.37 -0.51 -5.56
C GLY A 11 2.99 0.69 -4.69
N GLN A 12 2.80 1.86 -5.30
CA GLN A 12 2.39 3.10 -4.61
C GLN A 12 0.97 2.99 -3.99
N PHE A 13 0.10 2.15 -4.54
CA PHE A 13 -1.33 2.17 -4.24
C PHE A 13 -1.81 0.97 -3.44
N THR A 14 -0.94 0.02 -3.13
CA THR A 14 -1.29 -1.18 -2.34
C THR A 14 -1.97 -0.81 -1.03
N LEU A 15 -1.40 0.12 -0.25
CA LEU A 15 -1.99 0.52 1.04
C LEU A 15 -3.40 1.13 0.86
N LEU A 16 -3.54 2.03 -0.12
CA LEU A 16 -4.82 2.70 -0.37
C LEU A 16 -5.90 1.72 -0.83
N ALA A 17 -5.57 0.81 -1.76
CA ALA A 17 -6.48 -0.22 -2.24
C ALA A 17 -6.91 -1.19 -1.12
N MET A 18 -6.01 -1.53 -0.20
CA MET A 18 -6.34 -2.38 0.94
C MET A 18 -7.23 -1.66 1.98
N ILE A 19 -7.03 -0.35 2.20
CA ILE A 19 -7.88 0.47 3.09
C ILE A 19 -9.31 0.62 2.54
N GLU A 20 -9.45 0.66 1.21
CA GLU A 20 -10.74 0.71 0.54
C GLU A 20 -11.50 -0.62 0.66
N THR A 21 -10.79 -1.75 0.58
CA THR A 21 -11.40 -3.09 0.47
C THR A 21 -11.54 -3.84 1.80
N ALA A 22 -10.81 -3.45 2.85
CA ALA A 22 -10.75 -4.20 4.10
C ALA A 22 -10.88 -3.33 5.35
N LEU A 23 -11.13 -4.01 6.49
CA LEU A 23 -11.13 -3.38 7.82
C LEU A 23 -9.71 -2.91 8.18
N THR A 24 -9.60 -1.71 8.74
CA THR A 24 -8.31 -1.04 8.99
C THR A 24 -7.31 -1.87 9.79
N TYR A 25 -7.75 -2.62 10.80
CA TYR A 25 -6.84 -3.47 11.60
C TYR A 25 -6.26 -4.64 10.79
N LYS A 26 -7.04 -5.20 9.85
CA LYS A 26 -6.55 -6.29 8.96
C LYS A 26 -5.52 -5.77 7.97
N VAL A 27 -5.67 -4.52 7.51
CA VAL A 27 -4.71 -3.88 6.60
C VAL A 27 -3.33 -3.84 7.25
N ALA A 28 -3.21 -3.31 8.47
CA ALA A 28 -1.93 -3.25 9.17
C ALA A 28 -1.30 -4.64 9.38
N ASP A 29 -2.11 -5.65 9.68
CA ASP A 29 -1.62 -7.03 9.83
C ASP A 29 -1.12 -7.61 8.49
N TRP A 30 -1.83 -7.37 7.39
CA TRP A 30 -1.49 -7.92 6.07
C TRP A 30 -0.36 -7.18 5.37
N THR A 31 -0.27 -5.86 5.51
CA THR A 31 0.70 -5.04 4.79
C THR A 31 1.96 -4.74 5.59
N ALA A 32 1.96 -4.94 6.91
CA ALA A 32 3.12 -4.63 7.76
C ALA A 32 3.53 -5.78 8.69
N ARG A 33 2.66 -6.18 9.64
CA ARG A 33 3.04 -7.12 10.71
C ARG A 33 3.36 -8.52 10.20
N THR A 34 2.50 -9.08 9.36
CA THR A 34 2.64 -10.45 8.87
C THR A 34 3.83 -10.60 7.93
N PRO A 35 4.06 -9.69 6.96
CA PRO A 35 5.29 -9.68 6.16
C PRO A 35 6.55 -9.56 7.03
N ALA A 36 6.59 -8.61 7.98
CA ALA A 36 7.74 -8.44 8.87
C ALA A 36 8.07 -9.73 9.62
N ARG A 37 7.07 -10.41 10.18
CA ARG A 37 7.27 -11.71 10.83
C ARG A 37 7.75 -12.79 9.84
N ARG A 38 7.13 -12.88 8.66
CA ARG A 38 7.44 -13.92 7.68
C ARG A 38 8.88 -13.85 7.17
N PHE A 39 9.43 -12.64 7.08
CA PHE A 39 10.78 -12.40 6.58
C PHE A 39 11.81 -12.10 7.68
N GLY A 40 11.52 -12.43 8.95
CA GLY A 40 12.49 -12.32 10.04
C GLY A 40 12.75 -10.89 10.54
N LEU A 41 11.94 -9.91 10.14
CA LEU A 41 12.04 -8.50 10.55
C LEU A 41 11.11 -8.16 11.74
N GLY A 42 10.36 -9.13 12.26
CA GLY A 42 9.28 -8.92 13.24
C GLY A 42 9.73 -8.43 14.62
N GLU A 43 11.04 -8.40 14.90
CA GLU A 43 11.60 -7.84 16.13
C GLU A 43 11.73 -6.31 16.08
N LYS A 44 11.79 -5.74 14.88
CA LYS A 44 12.01 -4.29 14.66
C LYS A 44 10.96 -3.63 13.77
N LYS A 45 10.33 -4.36 12.85
CA LYS A 45 9.37 -3.83 11.86
C LYS A 45 7.93 -4.28 12.12
N GLY A 46 6.99 -3.51 11.58
CA GLY A 46 5.58 -3.91 11.44
C GLY A 46 4.72 -3.77 12.69
N ARG A 47 5.17 -3.03 13.72
CA ARG A 47 4.38 -2.69 14.91
C ARG A 47 4.75 -1.31 15.45
N ILE A 48 3.77 -0.62 16.02
CA ILE A 48 3.98 0.61 16.78
C ILE A 48 4.13 0.22 18.25
N LYS A 49 5.38 0.08 18.72
CA LYS A 49 5.72 -0.31 20.09
C LYS A 49 7.12 0.21 20.43
N VAL A 50 7.36 0.55 21.71
CA VAL A 50 8.71 0.88 22.20
C VAL A 50 9.71 -0.22 21.83
N GLY A 51 10.86 0.17 21.28
CA GLY A 51 11.94 -0.72 20.84
C GLY A 51 11.88 -1.18 19.38
N PHE A 52 10.80 -0.83 18.65
CA PHE A 52 10.63 -1.04 17.21
C PHE A 52 11.07 0.22 16.44
N ASP A 53 11.29 0.06 15.14
CA ASP A 53 11.61 1.15 14.24
C ASP A 53 10.41 2.11 14.10
N ALA A 54 10.71 3.40 13.92
CA ALA A 54 9.70 4.46 13.80
C ALA A 54 9.08 4.54 12.39
N ASP A 55 8.68 3.39 11.84
CA ASP A 55 8.08 3.29 10.51
C ASP A 55 6.55 3.31 10.62
N PHE A 56 5.92 4.43 10.23
CA PHE A 56 4.47 4.56 10.20
C PHE A 56 4.01 5.40 9.01
N ALA A 57 2.79 5.12 8.56
CA ALA A 57 2.09 5.90 7.56
C ALA A 57 0.84 6.52 8.20
N ILE A 58 0.62 7.80 7.95
CA ILE A 58 -0.58 8.52 8.39
C ILE A 58 -1.53 8.58 7.19
N VAL A 59 -2.78 8.18 7.40
CA VAL A 59 -3.81 8.16 6.35
C VAL A 59 -5.05 8.85 6.87
N ASN A 60 -5.60 9.78 6.09
CA ASN A 60 -6.93 10.34 6.34
C ASN A 60 -7.99 9.41 5.73
N LEU A 61 -8.79 8.76 6.56
CA LEU A 61 -9.81 7.79 6.14
C LEU A 61 -11.08 8.41 5.54
N ASN A 62 -11.24 9.73 5.69
CA ASN A 62 -12.41 10.48 5.24
C ASN A 62 -12.16 11.21 3.91
N ASP A 63 -10.93 11.16 3.40
CA ASP A 63 -10.56 11.82 2.15
C ASP A 63 -10.61 10.84 0.97
N SER A 64 -10.91 11.37 -0.22
CA SER A 64 -10.95 10.60 -1.46
C SER A 64 -9.79 10.98 -2.36
N TYR A 65 -9.20 9.99 -3.04
CA TYR A 65 -8.01 10.20 -3.84
C TYR A 65 -8.18 9.69 -5.27
N THR A 66 -7.90 10.57 -6.24
CA THR A 66 -7.94 10.21 -7.67
C THR A 66 -6.52 10.20 -8.21
N VAL A 67 -6.08 9.06 -8.77
CA VAL A 67 -4.74 8.92 -9.34
C VAL A 67 -4.71 9.62 -10.70
N THR A 68 -3.81 10.60 -10.84
CA THR A 68 -3.47 11.23 -12.12
C THR A 68 -2.04 10.87 -12.52
N LYS A 69 -1.68 11.09 -13.79
CA LYS A 69 -0.32 10.85 -14.27
C LYS A 69 0.74 11.65 -13.49
N ASP A 70 0.40 12.86 -13.08
CA ASP A 70 1.31 13.76 -12.34
C ASP A 70 1.53 13.30 -10.89
N THR A 71 0.59 12.53 -10.35
CA THR A 71 0.69 11.96 -8.99
C THR A 71 1.37 10.60 -8.94
N MET A 72 1.77 10.04 -10.09
CA MET A 72 2.49 8.78 -10.16
C MET A 72 4.00 8.99 -10.05
N PHE A 73 4.61 8.32 -9.07
CA PHE A 73 6.06 8.34 -8.89
C PHE A 73 6.79 7.19 -9.60
N ALA A 74 6.06 6.31 -10.30
CA ALA A 74 6.68 5.29 -11.12
C ALA A 74 7.53 5.92 -12.23
N ARG A 75 8.53 5.21 -12.73
CA ARG A 75 9.32 5.71 -13.87
C ARG A 75 8.50 5.80 -15.16
N HIS A 76 7.51 4.91 -15.29
CA HIS A 76 6.63 4.81 -16.46
C HIS A 76 5.17 4.98 -16.01
N ASN A 77 4.58 6.14 -16.34
CA ASN A 77 3.30 6.61 -15.78
C ASN A 77 2.08 6.28 -16.68
N GLY A 78 1.95 5.02 -17.07
CA GLY A 78 0.91 4.57 -18.01
C GLY A 78 -0.41 4.11 -17.38
N PHE A 79 -0.56 4.16 -16.06
CA PHE A 79 -1.64 3.46 -15.34
C PHE A 79 -2.50 4.45 -14.53
N GLY A 80 -3.81 4.51 -14.79
CA GLY A 80 -4.73 5.42 -14.11
C GLY A 80 -5.97 4.71 -13.59
N PHE A 81 -6.38 5.02 -12.36
CA PHE A 81 -7.59 4.49 -11.72
C PHE A 81 -8.04 5.43 -10.58
N ARG A 82 -9.29 5.31 -10.16
CA ARG A 82 -9.85 6.10 -9.05
C ARG A 82 -10.10 5.19 -7.86
N LEU A 83 -9.67 5.62 -6.69
CA LEU A 83 -9.93 4.96 -5.41
C LEU A 83 -11.11 5.68 -4.74
N ARG A 84 -12.15 4.96 -4.33
CA ARG A 84 -13.32 5.55 -3.68
C ARG A 84 -13.91 4.58 -2.66
N ARG A 85 -13.90 4.97 -1.39
CA ARG A 85 -14.70 4.26 -0.37
C ARG A 85 -16.19 4.32 -0.74
N SER A 86 -16.82 3.13 -0.81
CA SER A 86 -18.27 2.95 -0.95
C SER A 86 -18.98 3.23 0.36
#